data_AF-A0A8J7K731-F1
#
_entry.id   AF-A0A8J7K731-F1
#
_cell.length_a   1.000
_cell.length_b   1.000
_cell.length_c   1.000
_cell.angle_alpha   90.00
_cell.angle_beta   90.00
_cell.angle_gamma   90.00
#
_symmetry.space_group_name_H-M   'P 1'
#
loop_
_entity.id
_entity.type
_entity.pdbx_description
1 polymer ?
#
loop_
_entity_poly.entity_id
_entity_poly.type
_entity_poly.pdbx_seq_one_letter_code
_entity_poly.pdbx_strand_id
1 'polypeptide(L)' 'MGTHYEIYQQFGSAAGWRIGESWFNYEQFNFSLAAPAGHLPGVGCWSGRIALLSRPDL' A
#
# COMPACT_ATOMS: atom_id res chain seq x y z
N MET A 1 15.49 -13.77 -4.64
CA MET A 1 14.93 -13.24 -3.38
C MET A 1 14.80 -11.74 -3.57
N GLY A 2 13.59 -11.23 -3.80
CA GLY A 2 13.41 -9.77 -3.93
C GLY A 2 13.72 -9.08 -2.61
N THR A 3 14.27 -7.88 -2.67
CA THR A 3 14.48 -7.06 -1.45
C THR A 3 13.12 -6.77 -0.80
N HIS A 4 13.09 -6.54 0.51
CA HIS A 4 11.84 -6.17 1.22
C HIS A 4 11.14 -4.97 0.56
N TYR A 5 11.91 -4.09 -0.06
CA TYR A 5 11.41 -2.93 -0.79
C TYR A 5 10.72 -3.29 -2.12
N GLU A 6 11.21 -4.28 -2.86
CA GLU A 6 10.55 -4.77 -4.08
C GLU A 6 9.22 -5.46 -3.75
N ILE A 7 9.21 -6.27 -2.68
CA ILE A 7 7.98 -6.90 -2.18
C ILE A 7 6.95 -5.83 -1.80
N TYR A 8 7.39 -4.77 -1.11
CA TYR A 8 6.52 -3.66 -0.74
C TYR A 8 5.98 -2.88 -1.96
N GLN A 9 6.79 -2.69 -3.00
CA GLN A 9 6.34 -2.06 -4.25
C GLN A 9 5.30 -2.91 -4.99
N GLN A 10 5.49 -4.23 -5.03
CA GLN A 10 4.51 -5.15 -5.64
C GLN A 10 3.20 -5.15 -4.85
N PHE A 11 3.27 -5.21 -3.52
CA PHE A 11 2.10 -5.09 -2.66
C PHE A 11 1.37 -3.76 -2.88
N GLY A 12 2.10 -2.64 -2.87
CA GLY A 12 1.54 -1.31 -3.10
C GLY A 12 0.86 -1.18 -4.47
N SER A 13 1.43 -1.80 -5.50
CA SER A 13 0.82 -1.85 -6.83
C SER A 13 -0.47 -2.66 -6.84
N ALA A 14 -0.50 -3.82 -6.16
CA ALA A 14 -1.69 -4.66 -6.05
C ALA A 14 -2.83 -3.99 -5.25
N ALA A 15 -2.48 -3.30 -4.16
CA ALA A 15 -3.41 -2.53 -3.34
C ALA A 15 -3.87 -1.23 -4.03
N GLY A 16 -3.29 -0.86 -5.17
CA GLY A 16 -3.61 0.40 -5.87
C GLY A 16 -3.08 1.65 -5.16
N TRP A 17 -2.02 1.53 -4.37
CA TRP A 17 -1.34 2.66 -3.73
C TRP A 17 -0.24 3.27 -4.59
N ARG A 18 0.10 2.60 -5.70
CA ARG A 18 1.16 3.01 -6.62
C ARG A 18 0.74 2.73 -8.05
N ILE A 19 1.02 3.67 -8.94
CA ILE A 19 0.91 3.50 -10.40
C ILE A 19 2.29 3.76 -11.00
N GLY A 20 2.84 2.76 -11.68
CA GLY A 20 4.19 2.84 -12.25
C GLY A 20 5.24 3.01 -11.15
N GLU A 21 5.87 4.18 -11.10
CA GLU A 21 6.91 4.53 -10.11
C GLU A 21 6.43 5.44 -8.99
N SER A 22 5.19 5.94 -9.07
CA SER A 22 4.68 6.98 -8.17
C SER A 22 3.67 6.43 -7.17
N TRP A 23 3.87 6.76 -5.89
CA TRP A 23 2.93 6.46 -4.82
C TRP A 23 1.81 7.50 -4.78
N PHE A 24 0.60 7.06 -4.45
CA PHE A 24 -0.56 7.93 -4.32
C PHE A 24 -0.47 8.80 -3.07
N ASN A 25 -0.77 10.09 -3.25
CA ASN A 25 -1.12 10.97 -2.15
C ASN A 25 -2.50 10.62 -1.62
N TYR A 26 -2.79 10.97 -0.37
CA TYR A 26 -4.07 10.66 0.28
C TYR A 26 -5.28 11.14 -0.53
N GLU A 27 -5.18 12.31 -1.17
CA GLU A 27 -6.21 12.91 -2.01
C GLU A 27 -6.53 12.09 -3.28
N GLN A 28 -5.66 11.15 -3.66
CA GLN A 28 -5.82 10.30 -4.83
C GLN A 28 -6.44 8.93 -4.50
N PHE A 29 -6.66 8.63 -3.21
CA PHE A 29 -7.29 7.38 -2.79
C PHE A 29 -8.78 7.35 -3.14
N ASN A 30 -9.24 6.18 -3.58
CA ASN A 30 -10.65 5.95 -3.85
C ASN A 30 -11.33 5.36 -2.61
N PHE A 31 -12.23 6.12 -1.99
CA PHE A 31 -12.97 5.71 -0.78
C PHE A 31 -14.24 4.92 -1.07
N SER A 32 -14.34 4.32 -2.27
CA SER A 32 -15.45 3.46 -2.68
C SER A 32 -15.16 1.98 -2.44
N LEU A 33 -16.22 1.19 -2.21
CA LEU A 33 -16.15 -0.28 -2.18
C LEU A 33 -15.77 -0.90 -3.53
N ALA A 34 -15.82 -0.12 -4.62
CA ALA A 34 -15.33 -0.54 -5.93
C ALA A 34 -13.79 -0.47 -6.06
N ALA A 35 -13.08 0.03 -5.05
CA ALA A 35 -11.62 0.07 -5.04
C ALA A 35 -11.01 -1.34 -4.93
N PRO A 36 -9.73 -1.52 -5.30
CA PRO A 36 -9.05 -2.81 -5.17
C PRO A 36 -9.07 -3.36 -3.73
N ALA A 37 -9.00 -4.69 -3.60
CA ALA A 37 -8.86 -5.31 -2.29
C ALA A 37 -7.57 -4.83 -1.59
N GLY A 38 -7.68 -4.47 -0.32
CA GLY A 38 -6.55 -3.90 0.44
C GLY A 38 -6.23 -2.43 0.10
N HIS A 39 -7.03 -1.76 -0.74
CA HIS A 39 -6.86 -0.34 -1.03
C HIS A 39 -7.00 0.53 0.23
N LEU A 40 -7.87 0.10 1.15
CA LEU A 40 -8.05 0.73 2.46
C LEU A 40 -7.86 -0.29 3.59
N PRO A 41 -7.34 0.12 4.76
CA PRO A 41 -6.83 1.46 5.08
C PRO A 41 -5.53 1.77 4.32
N GLY A 42 -5.45 2.96 3.71
CA GLY A 42 -4.28 3.37 2.95
C GLY A 42 -3.12 3.73 3.88
N VAL A 43 -2.12 2.85 4.00
CA VAL A 43 -0.89 3.15 4.74
C VAL A 43 0.21 3.70 3.83
N GLY A 44 -0.13 4.21 2.64
CA GLY A 44 0.79 4.77 1.62
C GLY A 44 1.32 6.17 1.91
N CYS A 45 0.75 6.90 2.89
CA CYS A 45 1.23 8.23 3.35
C CYS A 45 1.84 8.36 4.79
N TRP A 46 1.70 7.39 5.71
CA TRP A 46 2.31 7.41 7.07
C TRP A 46 3.74 6.86 7.26
N SER A 47 4.54 7.51 8.09
CA SER A 47 5.79 6.99 8.66
C SER A 47 5.49 5.84 9.65
N GLY A 48 5.67 4.58 9.23
CA GLY A 48 5.40 3.39 10.06
C GLY A 48 4.83 2.15 9.34
N ARG A 49 4.61 2.25 8.03
CA ARG A 49 3.95 1.25 7.15
C ARG A 49 4.45 -0.19 7.29
N ILE A 50 5.78 -0.38 7.36
CA ILE A 50 6.38 -1.71 7.48
C ILE A 50 6.07 -2.33 8.84
N ALA A 51 6.07 -1.53 9.91
CA ALA A 51 5.85 -2.04 11.27
C ALA A 51 4.42 -2.55 11.47
N LEU A 52 3.41 -1.87 10.89
CA LEU A 52 2.03 -2.34 10.94
C LEU A 52 1.86 -3.66 10.17
N LEU A 53 2.37 -3.75 8.94
CA LEU A 53 2.22 -4.95 8.11
C LEU A 53 3.13 -6.10 8.53
N SER A 54 4.09 -5.86 9.43
CA SER A 54 4.96 -6.89 10.02
C SER A 54 4.45 -7.40 11.37
N ARG A 55 3.27 -6.93 11.81
CA ARG A 55 2.62 -7.41 13.03
C ARG A 55 2.12 -8.85 12.81
N PRO A 56 2.50 -9.81 13.67
CA PRO A 56 2.10 -11.21 13.50
C PRO A 56 0.60 -11.47 13.79
N ASP A 57 -0.11 -10.50 14.37
CA ASP A 57 -1.53 -10.55 14.71
C ASP A 57 -2.46 -9.91 13.65
N LEU A 58 -1.90 -9.42 12.54
CA LEU A 58 -2.63 -9.04 11.33
C LEU A 58 -2.45 -10.11 10.25
#